data_AF-A0A7C5DX91-F1
#
_entry.id   AF-A0A7C5DX91-F1
#
_cell.length_a   1.000
_cell.length_b   1.000
_cell.length_c   1.000
_cell.angle_alpha   90.00
_cell.angle_beta   90.00
_cell.angle_gamma   90.00
#
_symmetry.space_group_name_H-M   'P 1'
#
loop_
_entity.id
_entity.type
_entity.pdbx_description
1 polymer ?
#
loop_
_entity_poly.entity_id
_entity_poly.type
_entity_poly.pdbx_seq_one_letter_code
_entity_poly.pdbx_strand_id
1 'polypeptide(L)'
;MPRLNFENPNFENPAIRKMEREEKEQENIEKLESLIREISWKLKKEGVPVAEDLRIDVNAYSHVYSEKEINKDKELVEECLSEWYPGLSQEEIKKERMKADGEKLEMLSKAIFTRGLGEDFIVARSSLYDDIKNKADNIILEKSTGNIVCALDDIGESKGSRYKEKVEKVMAKNKKEDGVKLKYGLKMEENEKGENKLCLSKVENVPLFYLVLPKDHIDKGLEELVPSLGQLSEHEEKLFNYFLGSILYQVNFLELERGLNPALKDRLSRFKEILQRFNSKNSLSK
;
A
#
# COMPACT_ATOMS: atom_id res chain seq x y z
N MET A 1 -9.51 -51.44 42.09
CA MET A 1 -9.12 -50.61 40.92
C MET A 1 -9.52 -49.17 41.22
N PRO A 2 -8.59 -48.21 41.25
CA PRO A 2 -8.92 -46.80 41.43
C PRO A 2 -9.54 -46.26 40.14
N ARG A 3 -10.65 -45.52 40.27
CA ARG A 3 -11.28 -44.80 39.16
C ARG A 3 -10.37 -43.63 38.76
N LEU A 4 -9.91 -43.65 37.51
CA LEU A 4 -9.29 -42.49 36.86
C LEU A 4 -10.35 -41.37 36.80
N ASN A 5 -10.17 -40.34 37.62
CA ASN A 5 -10.82 -39.05 37.41
C ASN A 5 -10.19 -38.45 36.15
N PHE A 6 -10.92 -38.50 35.04
CA PHE A 6 -10.64 -37.64 33.91
C PHE A 6 -10.96 -36.20 34.34
N GLU A 7 -9.92 -35.46 34.71
CA GLU A 7 -10.04 -34.00 34.83
C GLU A 7 -10.52 -33.47 33.48
N ASN A 8 -11.65 -32.78 33.55
CA ASN A 8 -12.32 -32.18 32.42
C ASN A 8 -11.34 -31.21 31.73
N PRO A 9 -11.06 -31.33 30.42
CA PRO A 9 -10.24 -30.34 29.74
C PRO A 9 -10.91 -28.99 29.87
N ASN A 10 -10.17 -27.99 30.34
CA ASN A 10 -10.58 -26.59 30.46
C ASN A 10 -11.11 -26.09 29.11
N PHE A 11 -12.42 -26.22 28.88
CA PHE A 11 -13.10 -25.50 27.81
C PHE A 11 -13.26 -24.06 28.29
N GLU A 12 -12.24 -23.24 28.06
CA GLU A 12 -12.33 -21.80 28.29
C GLU A 12 -13.57 -21.24 27.56
N ASN A 13 -14.25 -20.32 28.23
CA ASN A 13 -15.48 -19.71 27.76
C ASN A 13 -15.25 -19.05 26.37
N PRO A 14 -16.04 -19.40 25.33
CA PRO A 14 -15.92 -18.81 24.00
C PRO A 14 -15.96 -17.28 23.97
N ALA A 15 -16.64 -16.64 24.92
CA ALA A 15 -16.68 -15.19 25.04
C ALA A 15 -15.32 -14.60 25.47
N ILE A 16 -14.62 -15.27 26.39
CA ILE A 16 -13.29 -14.84 26.88
C ILE A 16 -12.28 -14.94 25.73
N ARG A 17 -12.26 -16.07 25.00
CA ARG A 17 -11.40 -16.25 23.82
C ARG A 17 -11.62 -15.21 22.73
N LYS A 18 -12.88 -14.79 22.54
CA LYS A 18 -13.22 -13.75 21.57
C LYS A 18 -12.66 -12.39 22.02
N MET A 19 -12.84 -12.03 23.29
CA MET A 19 -12.30 -10.79 23.84
C MET A 19 -10.77 -10.75 23.77
N GLU A 20 -10.08 -11.81 24.19
CA GLU A 20 -8.61 -11.89 24.12
C GLU A 20 -8.10 -11.76 22.67
N ARG A 21 -8.82 -12.32 21.70
CA ARG A 21 -8.47 -12.17 20.28
C ARG A 21 -8.64 -10.74 19.79
N GLU A 22 -9.74 -10.08 20.16
CA GLU A 22 -10.01 -8.68 19.79
C GLU A 22 -8.98 -7.74 20.43
N GLU A 23 -8.59 -7.97 21.69
CA GLU A 23 -7.54 -7.20 22.37
C GLU A 23 -6.18 -7.38 21.70
N LYS A 24 -5.78 -8.62 21.38
CA LYS A 24 -4.51 -8.89 20.68
C LYS A 24 -4.49 -8.29 19.28
N GLU A 25 -5.62 -8.35 18.56
CA GLU A 25 -5.75 -7.75 17.25
C GLU A 25 -5.59 -6.23 17.31
N GLN A 26 -6.21 -5.58 18.30
CA GLN A 26 -6.06 -4.15 18.55
C GLN A 26 -4.61 -3.76 18.89
N GLU A 27 -3.92 -4.53 19.74
CA GLU A 27 -2.51 -4.31 20.07
C GLU A 27 -1.62 -4.37 18.80
N ASN A 28 -1.87 -5.33 17.92
CA ASN A 28 -1.11 -5.48 16.68
C ASN A 28 -1.38 -4.33 15.69
N ILE A 29 -2.61 -3.85 15.63
CA ILE A 29 -2.96 -2.65 14.85
C ILE A 29 -2.23 -1.42 15.39
N GLU A 30 -2.17 -1.24 16.70
CA GLU A 30 -1.48 -0.10 17.33
C GLU A 30 0.04 -0.13 17.06
N LYS A 31 0.66 -1.32 17.08
CA LYS A 31 2.06 -1.50 16.66
C LYS A 31 2.29 -1.03 15.24
N LEU A 32 1.40 -1.41 14.32
CA LEU A 32 1.47 -1.00 12.92
C LEU A 32 1.25 0.52 12.76
N GLU A 33 0.25 1.09 13.43
CA GLU A 33 0.00 2.54 13.40
C GLU A 33 1.22 3.34 13.93
N SER A 34 1.86 2.87 14.99
CA SER A 34 3.07 3.48 15.54
C SER A 34 4.21 3.48 14.51
N LEU A 35 4.46 2.34 13.86
CA LEU A 35 5.47 2.24 12.81
C LEU A 35 5.16 3.15 11.61
N ILE A 36 3.90 3.18 11.17
CA ILE A 36 3.44 4.03 10.07
C ILE A 36 3.66 5.52 10.38
N ARG A 37 3.40 5.96 11.62
CA ARG A 37 3.71 7.32 12.07
C ARG A 37 5.20 7.63 12.03
N GLU A 38 6.04 6.69 12.44
CA GLU A 38 7.51 6.85 12.38
C GLU A 38 8.00 7.00 10.93
N ILE A 39 7.48 6.16 10.02
CA ILE A 39 7.74 6.29 8.58
C ILE A 39 7.25 7.65 8.07
N SER A 40 6.06 8.10 8.48
CA SER A 40 5.49 9.38 8.03
C SER A 40 6.37 10.54 8.45
N TRP A 41 6.85 10.55 9.69
CA TRP A 41 7.75 11.57 10.18
C TRP A 41 9.07 11.60 9.39
N LYS A 42 9.62 10.43 9.06
CA LYS A 42 10.81 10.32 8.23
C LYS A 42 10.58 10.87 6.82
N LEU A 43 9.50 10.48 6.14
CA LEU A 43 9.16 11.00 4.81
C LEU A 43 8.94 12.52 4.82
N LYS A 44 8.29 13.06 5.86
CA LYS A 44 8.13 14.51 6.05
C LYS A 44 9.49 15.23 6.14
N LYS A 45 10.46 14.65 6.85
CA LYS A 45 11.84 15.20 6.92
C LYS A 45 12.54 15.20 5.57
N GLU A 46 12.22 14.23 4.72
CA GLU A 46 12.70 14.14 3.33
C GLU A 46 11.93 15.08 2.37
N GLY A 47 10.95 15.84 2.88
CA GLY A 47 10.17 16.80 2.11
C GLY A 47 8.95 16.22 1.41
N VAL A 48 8.58 14.96 1.68
CA VAL A 48 7.38 14.34 1.11
C VAL A 48 6.13 14.83 1.86
N PRO A 49 5.14 15.42 1.19
CA PRO A 49 3.95 15.97 1.85
C PRO A 49 2.92 14.87 2.15
N VAL A 50 3.12 14.13 3.24
CA VAL A 50 2.21 13.07 3.68
C VAL A 50 1.56 13.39 5.02
N ALA A 51 0.36 12.88 5.26
CA ALA A 51 -0.30 12.82 6.55
C ALA A 51 0.29 11.71 7.44
N GLU A 52 -0.20 11.58 8.67
CA GLU A 52 0.28 10.56 9.63
C GLU A 52 0.12 9.12 9.13
N ASP A 53 -0.90 8.85 8.30
CA ASP A 53 -1.17 7.54 7.70
C ASP A 53 -0.44 7.32 6.36
N LEU A 54 0.57 8.16 6.06
CA LEU A 54 1.34 8.18 4.81
C LEU A 54 0.57 8.63 3.57
N ARG A 55 -0.63 9.20 3.72
CA ARG A 55 -1.42 9.71 2.60
C ARG A 55 -0.93 11.05 2.10
N ILE A 56 -0.78 11.20 0.78
CA ILE A 56 -0.39 12.48 0.18
C ILE A 56 -1.39 13.58 0.56
N ASP A 57 -0.86 14.68 1.10
CA ASP A 57 -1.62 15.87 1.44
C ASP A 57 -1.84 16.76 0.19
N VAL A 58 -3.09 16.83 -0.25
CA VAL A 58 -3.50 17.63 -1.42
C VAL A 58 -3.25 19.13 -1.24
N ASN A 59 -3.19 19.63 0.00
CA ASN A 59 -2.96 21.06 0.26
C ASN A 59 -1.53 21.51 -0.12
N ALA A 60 -0.57 20.58 -0.09
CA ALA A 60 0.80 20.87 -0.50
C ALA A 60 0.91 21.24 -1.99
N TYR A 61 -0.11 20.94 -2.79
CA TYR A 61 -0.18 21.20 -4.23
C TYR A 61 -0.79 22.58 -4.57
N SER A 62 -0.95 23.48 -3.59
CA SER A 62 -1.46 24.85 -3.81
C SER A 62 -0.64 25.70 -4.78
N HIS A 63 0.62 25.32 -5.04
CA HIS A 63 1.47 25.93 -6.06
C HIS A 63 1.34 25.27 -7.45
N VAL A 64 0.69 24.10 -7.53
CA VAL A 64 0.47 23.31 -8.75
C VAL A 64 -0.95 23.54 -9.27
N TYR A 65 -1.94 23.57 -8.36
CA TYR A 65 -3.36 23.70 -8.65
C TYR A 65 -3.96 24.90 -7.92
N SER A 66 -4.98 25.51 -8.53
CA SER A 66 -5.73 26.58 -7.88
C SER A 66 -6.47 26.07 -6.64
N GLU A 67 -6.65 26.94 -5.64
CA GLU A 67 -7.43 26.61 -4.44
C GLU A 67 -8.85 26.12 -4.77
N LYS A 68 -9.49 26.71 -5.78
CA LYS A 68 -10.80 26.29 -6.28
C LYS A 68 -10.80 24.83 -6.75
N GLU A 69 -9.74 24.39 -7.41
CA GLU A 69 -9.63 23.03 -7.91
C GLU A 69 -9.39 22.02 -6.78
N ILE A 70 -8.52 22.37 -5.83
CA ILE A 70 -8.25 21.55 -4.64
C ILE A 70 -9.53 21.40 -3.79
N ASN A 71 -10.28 22.49 -3.58
CA ASN A 71 -11.52 22.45 -2.81
C ASN A 71 -12.59 21.61 -3.49
N LYS A 72 -12.74 21.70 -4.81
CA LYS A 72 -13.65 20.83 -5.57
C LYS A 72 -13.31 19.34 -5.42
N ASP A 73 -12.02 19.00 -5.42
CA ASP A 73 -11.60 17.61 -5.23
C ASP A 73 -11.89 17.12 -3.80
N LYS A 74 -11.71 17.98 -2.79
CA LYS A 74 -12.07 17.67 -1.40
C LYS A 74 -13.58 17.49 -1.23
N GLU A 75 -14.39 18.36 -1.84
CA GLU A 75 -15.86 18.23 -1.84
C GLU A 75 -16.29 16.88 -2.43
N LEU A 76 -15.70 16.47 -3.56
CA LEU A 76 -15.97 15.15 -4.15
C LEU A 76 -15.63 14.00 -3.19
N VAL A 77 -14.48 14.11 -2.50
CA VAL A 77 -14.07 13.12 -1.51
C VAL A 77 -15.05 13.07 -0.34
N GLU A 78 -15.44 14.22 0.19
CA GLU A 78 -16.42 14.32 1.29
C GLU A 78 -17.78 13.75 0.89
N GLU A 79 -18.27 14.07 -0.31
CA GLU A 79 -19.50 13.50 -0.88
C GLU A 79 -19.42 11.96 -0.91
N CYS A 80 -18.36 11.40 -1.49
CA CYS A 80 -18.17 9.95 -1.57
C CYS A 80 -18.11 9.29 -0.18
N LEU A 81 -17.38 9.89 0.77
CA LEU A 81 -17.29 9.37 2.13
C LEU A 81 -18.65 9.43 2.85
N SER A 82 -19.42 10.50 2.65
CA SER A 82 -20.74 10.65 3.26
C SER A 82 -21.76 9.64 2.72
N GLU A 83 -21.64 9.26 1.43
CA GLU A 83 -22.46 8.20 0.83
C GLU A 83 -22.09 6.81 1.36
N TRP A 84 -20.79 6.52 1.52
CA TRP A 84 -20.32 5.21 1.97
C TRP A 84 -20.49 5.01 3.49
N TYR A 85 -20.41 6.08 4.26
CA TYR A 85 -20.43 6.07 5.72
C TYR A 85 -21.40 7.13 6.27
N PRO A 86 -22.72 6.99 6.03
CA PRO A 86 -23.68 8.00 6.39
C PRO A 86 -23.74 8.21 7.91
N GLY A 87 -23.54 9.45 8.34
CA GLY A 87 -23.64 9.86 9.74
C GLY A 87 -22.43 9.53 10.62
N LEU A 88 -21.34 9.02 10.05
CA LEU A 88 -20.10 8.77 10.78
C LEU A 88 -19.13 9.96 10.68
N SER A 89 -18.47 10.27 11.79
CA SER A 89 -17.32 11.18 11.81
C SER A 89 -16.09 10.55 11.13
N GLN A 90 -15.10 11.37 10.77
CA GLN A 90 -13.84 10.88 10.16
C GLN A 90 -13.10 9.86 11.05
N GLU A 91 -13.14 10.04 12.38
CA GLU A 91 -12.53 9.09 13.32
C GLU A 91 -13.28 7.74 13.34
N GLU A 92 -14.61 7.77 13.25
CA GLU A 92 -15.44 6.56 13.17
C GLU A 92 -15.25 5.84 11.84
N ILE A 93 -15.17 6.59 10.73
CA ILE A 93 -14.83 6.02 9.40
C ILE A 93 -13.48 5.32 9.45
N LYS A 94 -12.47 5.94 10.06
CA LYS A 94 -11.14 5.33 10.23
C LYS A 94 -11.25 4.02 11.02
N LYS A 95 -11.96 4.02 12.16
CA LYS A 95 -12.16 2.81 12.97
C LYS A 95 -12.91 1.70 12.21
N GLU A 96 -13.92 2.06 11.43
CA GLU A 96 -14.69 1.10 10.65
C GLU A 96 -13.86 0.50 9.51
N ARG A 97 -13.08 1.32 8.79
CA ARG A 97 -12.14 0.85 7.76
C ARG A 97 -11.10 -0.11 8.31
N MET A 98 -10.58 0.16 9.51
CA MET A 98 -9.58 -0.70 10.16
C MET A 98 -10.09 -2.11 10.50
N LYS A 99 -11.41 -2.35 10.49
CA LYS A 99 -11.96 -3.71 10.61
C LYS A 99 -11.81 -4.53 9.34
N ALA A 100 -11.73 -3.87 8.17
CA ALA A 100 -11.63 -4.54 6.88
C ALA A 100 -10.22 -5.09 6.64
N ASP A 101 -10.13 -6.36 6.24
CA ASP A 101 -8.84 -7.01 5.96
C ASP A 101 -8.05 -6.31 4.83
N GLY A 102 -8.76 -5.70 3.87
CA GLY A 102 -8.13 -4.90 2.81
C GLY A 102 -7.36 -3.70 3.34
N GLU A 103 -7.91 -2.96 4.32
CA GLU A 103 -7.23 -1.81 4.91
C GLU A 103 -5.99 -2.26 5.72
N LYS A 104 -6.12 -3.36 6.46
CA LYS A 104 -5.00 -3.95 7.21
C LYS A 104 -3.87 -4.37 6.28
N LEU A 105 -4.20 -5.04 5.17
CA LEU A 105 -3.23 -5.42 4.15
C LEU A 105 -2.54 -4.17 3.57
N GLU A 106 -3.29 -3.11 3.28
CA GLU A 106 -2.74 -1.87 2.70
C GLU A 106 -1.75 -1.16 3.62
N MET A 107 -1.99 -1.19 4.93
CA MET A 107 -1.06 -0.65 5.92
C MET A 107 0.16 -1.57 6.11
N LEU A 108 -0.08 -2.89 6.19
CA LEU A 108 0.98 -3.88 6.39
C LEU A 108 1.93 -3.93 5.19
N SER A 109 1.40 -4.00 3.97
CA SER A 109 2.19 -4.03 2.73
C SER A 109 3.06 -2.78 2.62
N LYS A 110 2.52 -1.61 2.96
CA LYS A 110 3.25 -0.34 2.99
C LYS A 110 4.41 -0.32 3.98
N ALA A 111 4.19 -0.78 5.21
CA ALA A 111 5.25 -0.89 6.20
C ALA A 111 6.35 -1.86 5.76
N ILE A 112 5.97 -2.97 5.11
CA ILE A 112 6.90 -3.96 4.56
C ILE A 112 7.68 -3.38 3.37
N PHE A 113 7.03 -2.76 2.39
CA PHE A 113 7.71 -2.18 1.23
C PHE A 113 8.66 -1.06 1.61
N THR A 114 8.26 -0.16 2.51
CA THR A 114 9.12 0.95 2.94
C THR A 114 10.45 0.43 3.48
N ARG A 115 10.41 -0.60 4.34
CA ARG A 115 11.60 -1.18 4.96
C ARG A 115 12.35 -2.12 4.02
N GLY A 116 11.64 -2.89 3.20
CA GLY A 116 12.23 -3.87 2.28
C GLY A 116 12.90 -3.24 1.04
N LEU A 117 12.32 -2.16 0.50
CA LEU A 117 12.91 -1.40 -0.60
C LEU A 117 14.03 -0.48 -0.12
N GLY A 118 13.96 -0.02 1.13
CA GLY A 118 14.98 0.80 1.76
C GLY A 118 14.94 2.27 1.33
N GLU A 119 16.03 2.99 1.60
CA GLU A 119 16.13 4.44 1.47
C GLU A 119 16.01 4.96 0.03
N ASP A 120 16.26 4.11 -0.96
CA ASP A 120 16.24 4.49 -2.38
C ASP A 120 14.82 4.74 -2.92
N PHE A 121 13.79 4.42 -2.13
CA PHE A 121 12.39 4.49 -2.54
C PHE A 121 11.55 5.34 -1.59
N ILE A 122 10.51 5.95 -2.15
CA ILE A 122 9.40 6.56 -1.41
C ILE A 122 8.20 5.65 -1.59
N VAL A 123 7.58 5.23 -0.48
CA VAL A 123 6.35 4.45 -0.46
C VAL A 123 5.31 5.23 0.33
N ALA A 124 4.19 5.59 -0.30
CA ALA A 124 3.15 6.42 0.30
C ALA A 124 1.76 5.98 -0.18
N ARG A 125 0.69 6.37 0.54
CA ARG A 125 -0.67 6.27 -0.02
C ARG A 125 -0.86 7.41 -1.01
N SER A 126 -1.56 7.15 -2.10
CA SER A 126 -2.02 8.21 -2.98
C SER A 126 -2.97 9.15 -2.23
N SER A 127 -3.23 10.34 -2.76
CA SER A 127 -4.25 11.22 -2.20
C SER A 127 -5.61 10.51 -2.12
N LEU A 128 -6.48 10.91 -1.19
CA LEU A 128 -7.81 10.30 -1.11
C LEU A 128 -8.63 10.53 -2.39
N TYR A 129 -8.36 11.63 -3.09
CA TYR A 129 -8.90 11.85 -4.43
C TYR A 129 -8.42 10.81 -5.44
N ASP A 130 -7.12 10.52 -5.50
CA ASP A 130 -6.56 9.55 -6.45
C ASP A 130 -6.97 8.12 -6.13
N ASP A 131 -7.06 7.76 -4.85
CA ASP A 131 -7.65 6.50 -4.36
C ASP A 131 -9.10 6.35 -4.87
N ILE A 132 -9.97 7.33 -4.57
CA ILE A 132 -11.39 7.27 -4.93
C ILE A 132 -11.61 7.36 -6.45
N LYS A 133 -10.98 8.33 -7.11
CA LYS A 133 -11.25 8.67 -8.51
C LYS A 133 -10.40 7.86 -9.48
N ASN A 134 -9.12 7.71 -9.17
CA ASN A 134 -8.12 7.12 -10.07
C ASN A 134 -7.76 5.67 -9.72
N LYS A 135 -8.26 5.15 -8.57
CA LYS A 135 -8.14 3.75 -8.13
C LYS A 135 -6.69 3.30 -7.95
N ALA A 136 -5.91 4.12 -7.25
CA ALA A 136 -4.57 3.77 -6.80
C ALA A 136 -4.47 3.98 -5.31
N ASP A 137 -4.22 2.94 -4.52
CA ASP A 137 -4.16 3.07 -3.06
C ASP A 137 -2.77 3.56 -2.64
N ASN A 138 -1.74 2.96 -3.21
CA ASN A 138 -0.34 3.24 -2.89
C ASN A 138 0.44 3.70 -4.11
N ILE A 139 1.56 4.39 -3.85
CA ILE A 139 2.58 4.72 -4.86
C ILE A 139 3.96 4.28 -4.38
N ILE A 140 4.79 3.85 -5.32
CA ILE A 140 6.22 3.57 -5.11
C ILE A 140 7.01 4.41 -6.10
N LEU A 141 7.94 5.22 -5.61
CA LEU A 141 8.79 6.13 -6.39
C LEU A 141 10.27 5.80 -6.13
N GLU A 142 11.06 5.60 -7.18
CA GLU A 142 12.51 5.46 -7.09
C GLU A 142 13.15 6.85 -7.05
N LYS A 143 13.86 7.18 -5.96
CA LYS A 143 14.43 8.53 -5.74
C LYS A 143 15.55 8.87 -6.73
N SER A 144 16.35 7.88 -7.10
CA SER A 144 17.52 8.07 -7.98
C SER A 144 17.14 8.48 -9.41
N THR A 145 16.00 7.97 -9.90
CA THR A 145 15.56 8.20 -11.29
C THR A 145 14.32 9.07 -11.41
N GLY A 146 13.60 9.30 -10.31
CA GLY A 146 12.33 10.03 -10.32
C GLY A 146 11.17 9.29 -10.95
N ASN A 147 11.34 8.01 -11.26
CA ASN A 147 10.28 7.22 -11.85
C ASN A 147 9.33 6.75 -10.77
N ILE A 148 8.05 7.17 -10.85
CA ILE A 148 6.98 6.41 -10.19
C ILE A 148 6.97 5.02 -10.84
N VAL A 149 7.29 4.05 -10.01
CA VAL A 149 7.56 2.68 -10.36
C VAL A 149 6.25 1.91 -10.47
N CYS A 150 5.34 2.10 -9.52
CA CYS A 150 3.99 1.56 -9.59
C CYS A 150 2.99 2.25 -8.66
N ALA A 151 1.72 1.97 -8.92
CA ALA A 151 0.65 2.03 -7.95
C ALA A 151 0.21 0.63 -7.54
N LEU A 152 -0.31 0.48 -6.32
CA LEU A 152 -0.83 -0.80 -5.81
C LEU A 152 -2.30 -0.68 -5.40
N ASP A 153 -3.08 -1.74 -5.63
CA ASP A 153 -4.42 -1.99 -5.06
C ASP A 153 -4.37 -3.27 -4.21
N ASP A 154 -4.73 -3.15 -2.93
CA ASP A 154 -4.68 -4.26 -1.98
C ASP A 154 -6.02 -5.02 -1.90
N ILE A 155 -5.95 -6.35 -1.98
CA ILE A 155 -7.11 -7.25 -1.99
C ILE A 155 -6.99 -8.28 -0.86
N GLY A 156 -7.77 -8.09 0.22
CA GLY A 156 -7.84 -9.03 1.35
C GLY A 156 -8.63 -10.32 1.08
N GLU A 157 -9.21 -10.48 -0.11
CA GLU A 157 -9.98 -11.66 -0.51
C GLU A 157 -9.33 -12.34 -1.73
N SER A 158 -9.05 -13.65 -1.63
CA SER A 158 -8.34 -14.40 -2.68
C SER A 158 -9.24 -15.20 -3.62
N LYS A 159 -10.57 -15.16 -3.41
CA LYS A 159 -11.58 -15.89 -4.20
C LYS A 159 -12.86 -15.05 -4.32
N GLY A 160 -13.81 -15.50 -5.14
CA GLY A 160 -15.11 -14.83 -5.31
C GLY A 160 -15.17 -13.85 -6.49
N SER A 161 -16.37 -13.30 -6.72
CA SER A 161 -16.63 -12.34 -7.81
C SER A 161 -15.88 -11.03 -7.60
N ARG A 162 -15.85 -10.52 -6.37
CA ARG A 162 -15.17 -9.27 -6.00
C ARG A 162 -13.67 -9.30 -6.31
N TYR A 163 -13.00 -10.42 -6.00
CA TYR A 163 -11.60 -10.65 -6.37
C TYR A 163 -11.40 -10.57 -7.89
N LYS A 164 -12.20 -11.33 -8.67
CA LYS A 164 -12.10 -11.34 -10.14
C LYS A 164 -12.35 -9.96 -10.73
N GLU A 165 -13.37 -9.26 -10.26
CA GLU A 165 -13.69 -7.90 -10.71
C GLU A 165 -12.57 -6.91 -10.43
N LYS A 166 -11.94 -6.95 -9.25
CA LYS A 166 -10.78 -6.10 -8.95
C LYS A 166 -9.59 -6.41 -9.86
N VAL A 167 -9.24 -7.69 -10.01
CA VAL A 167 -8.15 -8.11 -10.91
C VAL A 167 -8.42 -7.65 -12.35
N GLU A 168 -9.62 -7.89 -12.87
CA GLU A 168 -10.02 -7.45 -14.21
C GLU A 168 -9.94 -5.92 -14.37
N LYS A 169 -10.35 -5.15 -13.36
CA LYS A 169 -10.24 -3.68 -13.35
C LYS A 169 -8.80 -3.21 -13.40
N VAL A 170 -7.91 -3.80 -12.59
CA VAL A 170 -6.47 -3.46 -12.60
C VAL A 170 -5.86 -3.77 -13.97
N MET A 171 -6.16 -4.94 -14.53
CA MET A 171 -5.67 -5.30 -15.86
C MET A 171 -6.25 -4.39 -16.95
N ALA A 172 -7.52 -4.04 -16.88
CA ALA A 172 -8.15 -3.11 -17.81
C ALA A 172 -7.52 -1.71 -17.71
N LYS A 173 -7.20 -1.23 -16.51
CA LYS A 173 -6.54 0.08 -16.30
C LYS A 173 -5.21 0.15 -17.05
N ASN A 174 -4.36 -0.88 -16.92
CA ASN A 174 -3.08 -0.93 -17.64
C ASN A 174 -3.25 -1.07 -19.16
N LYS A 175 -4.15 -1.94 -19.61
CA LYS A 175 -4.27 -2.29 -21.04
C LYS A 175 -5.09 -1.32 -21.88
N LYS A 176 -6.12 -0.71 -21.29
CA LYS A 176 -7.13 0.10 -22.00
C LYS A 176 -7.08 1.58 -21.66
N GLU A 177 -6.56 1.93 -20.48
CA GLU A 177 -6.48 3.31 -20.01
C GLU A 177 -5.03 3.81 -19.90
N ASP A 178 -4.09 3.02 -20.42
CA ASP A 178 -2.65 3.29 -20.41
C ASP A 178 -2.05 3.47 -19.00
N GLY A 179 -2.63 2.83 -17.98
CA GLY A 179 -2.20 2.91 -16.59
C GLY A 179 -2.98 3.95 -15.78
N VAL A 180 -2.49 4.24 -14.58
CA VAL A 180 -3.09 5.20 -13.65
C VAL A 180 -2.59 6.61 -13.95
N LYS A 181 -3.49 7.58 -13.75
CA LYS A 181 -3.20 9.02 -13.74
C LYS A 181 -3.32 9.50 -12.31
N LEU A 182 -2.22 9.93 -11.72
CA LEU A 182 -2.17 10.53 -10.39
C LEU A 182 -2.24 12.04 -10.55
N LYS A 183 -3.31 12.65 -10.05
CA LYS A 183 -3.43 14.11 -10.00
C LYS A 183 -2.45 14.68 -8.98
N TYR A 184 -2.40 14.08 -7.79
CA TYR A 184 -1.50 14.48 -6.72
C TYR A 184 -0.30 13.53 -6.67
N GLY A 185 0.50 13.53 -7.74
CA GLY A 185 1.67 12.66 -7.89
C GLY A 185 2.98 13.28 -7.37
N LEU A 186 4.00 12.43 -7.28
CA LEU A 186 5.37 12.80 -6.89
C LEU A 186 6.33 12.56 -8.06
N LYS A 187 7.25 13.49 -8.31
CA LYS A 187 8.26 13.36 -9.36
C LYS A 187 9.60 13.83 -8.82
N MET A 188 10.71 13.23 -9.25
CA MET A 188 12.04 13.83 -9.03
C MET A 188 12.44 14.63 -10.27
N GLU A 189 12.91 15.85 -10.06
CA GLU A 189 13.45 16.71 -11.12
C GLU A 189 14.86 17.14 -10.73
N GLU A 190 15.77 17.11 -11.71
CA GLU A 190 17.13 17.59 -11.52
C GLU A 190 17.14 19.12 -11.45
N ASN A 191 17.75 19.67 -10.41
CA ASN A 191 17.90 21.11 -10.26
C ASN A 191 19.09 21.63 -11.09
N GLU A 192 19.28 22.96 -11.14
CA GLU A 192 20.41 23.59 -11.87
C GLU A 192 21.81 23.14 -11.41
N LYS A 193 21.90 22.50 -10.23
CA LYS A 193 23.15 21.97 -9.64
C LYS A 193 23.36 20.49 -9.92
N GLY A 194 22.46 19.85 -10.67
CA GLY A 194 22.51 18.41 -10.94
C GLY A 194 21.99 17.53 -9.80
N GLU A 195 21.30 18.10 -8.82
CA GLU A 195 20.74 17.34 -7.68
C GLU A 195 19.27 17.04 -7.94
N ASN A 196 18.86 15.79 -7.72
CA ASN A 196 17.46 15.40 -7.79
C ASN A 196 16.67 16.01 -6.63
N LYS A 197 15.65 16.78 -6.94
CA LYS A 197 14.71 17.37 -5.98
C LYS A 197 13.31 16.78 -6.18
N LEU A 198 12.63 16.50 -5.08
CA LEU A 198 11.22 16.13 -5.10
C LEU A 198 10.36 17.33 -5.54
N CYS A 199 9.55 17.11 -6.57
CA CYS A 199 8.57 18.05 -7.11
C CYS A 199 7.17 17.43 -7.05
N LEU A 200 6.18 18.28 -6.81
CA LEU A 200 4.77 17.90 -6.79
C LEU A 200 4.18 18.13 -8.18
N SER A 201 3.63 17.10 -8.80
CA SER A 201 3.06 17.23 -10.15
C SER A 201 2.05 16.14 -10.45
N LYS A 202 1.25 16.34 -11.49
CA LYS A 202 0.51 15.25 -12.13
C LYS A 202 1.50 14.21 -12.66
N VAL A 203 1.17 12.93 -12.52
CA VAL A 203 1.92 11.83 -13.15
C VAL A 203 0.96 10.91 -13.89
N GLU A 204 1.32 10.55 -15.12
CA GLU A 204 0.51 9.67 -15.96
C GLU A 204 1.26 8.41 -16.34
N ASN A 205 0.50 7.45 -16.87
CA ASN A 205 0.98 6.14 -17.32
C ASN A 205 1.66 5.33 -16.22
N VAL A 206 1.18 5.43 -14.98
CA VAL A 206 1.72 4.67 -13.85
C VAL A 206 1.17 3.23 -13.91
N PRO A 207 2.03 2.19 -13.93
CA PRO A 207 1.55 0.81 -13.84
C PRO A 207 0.78 0.57 -12.54
N LEU A 208 -0.39 -0.04 -12.63
CA LEU A 208 -1.17 -0.48 -11.46
C LEU A 208 -1.01 -1.98 -11.27
N PHE A 209 -0.65 -2.40 -10.07
CA PHE A 209 -0.62 -3.81 -9.70
C PHE A 209 -1.58 -4.08 -8.56
N TYR A 210 -1.97 -5.33 -8.41
CA TYR A 210 -2.73 -5.75 -7.24
C TYR A 210 -1.91 -6.68 -6.35
N LEU A 211 -2.15 -6.60 -5.05
CA LEU A 211 -1.63 -7.56 -4.08
C LEU A 211 -2.79 -8.30 -3.44
N VAL A 212 -2.59 -9.59 -3.23
CA VAL A 212 -3.61 -10.47 -2.64
C VAL A 212 -2.98 -11.16 -1.48
N LEU A 213 -3.59 -11.05 -0.31
CA LEU A 213 -3.18 -11.81 0.85
C LEU A 213 -4.42 -12.30 1.60
N PRO A 214 -4.56 -13.62 1.82
CA PRO A 214 -5.64 -14.15 2.64
C PRO A 214 -5.58 -13.63 4.08
N LYS A 215 -6.74 -13.55 4.74
CA LYS A 215 -6.88 -13.02 6.11
C LYS A 215 -5.92 -13.64 7.12
N ASP A 216 -5.75 -14.95 7.11
CA ASP A 216 -4.87 -15.67 8.02
C ASP A 216 -3.40 -15.25 7.88
N HIS A 217 -2.96 -14.93 6.66
CA HIS A 217 -1.63 -14.38 6.41
C HIS A 217 -1.52 -12.89 6.76
N ILE A 218 -2.61 -12.12 6.64
CA ILE A 218 -2.65 -10.73 7.12
C ILE A 218 -2.54 -10.71 8.65
N ASP A 219 -3.38 -11.48 9.35
CA ASP A 219 -3.41 -11.57 10.81
C ASP A 219 -2.04 -12.01 11.34
N LYS A 220 -1.42 -13.01 10.69
CA LYS A 220 -0.06 -13.46 11.04
C LYS A 220 1.02 -12.42 10.77
N GLY A 221 0.92 -11.71 9.64
CA GLY A 221 1.85 -10.62 9.32
C GLY A 221 1.77 -9.46 10.30
N LEU A 222 0.58 -9.17 10.85
CA LEU A 222 0.40 -8.19 11.92
C LEU A 222 0.97 -8.68 13.26
N GLU A 223 0.80 -9.96 13.58
CA GLU A 223 1.33 -10.56 14.81
C GLU A 223 2.86 -10.59 14.84
N GLU A 224 3.50 -10.92 13.71
CA GLU A 224 4.95 -11.03 13.59
C GLU A 224 5.62 -9.71 13.15
N LEU A 225 4.85 -8.62 13.02
CA LEU A 225 5.37 -7.31 12.66
C LEU A 225 6.34 -6.79 13.73
N VAL A 226 7.54 -6.40 13.31
CA VAL A 226 8.50 -5.70 14.18
C VAL A 226 8.28 -4.19 14.06
N PRO A 227 7.79 -3.49 15.11
CA PRO A 227 7.42 -2.07 15.02
C PRO A 227 8.66 -1.17 15.13
N SER A 228 9.58 -1.28 14.17
CA SER A 228 10.76 -0.42 14.06
C SER A 228 11.12 -0.17 12.59
N LEU A 229 11.80 0.95 12.32
CA LEU A 229 12.39 1.25 11.01
C LEU A 229 13.58 0.35 10.61
N GLY A 230 13.95 -0.60 11.48
CA GLY A 230 15.06 -1.52 11.24
C GLY A 230 14.77 -2.56 10.16
N GLN A 231 15.50 -3.67 10.23
CA GLN A 231 15.34 -4.78 9.29
C GLN A 231 13.98 -5.47 9.45
N LEU A 232 13.51 -6.05 8.36
CA LEU A 232 12.36 -6.94 8.36
C LEU A 232 12.66 -8.20 9.20
N SER A 233 11.67 -8.71 9.91
CA SER A 233 11.69 -10.08 10.44
C SER A 233 11.69 -11.11 9.32
N GLU A 234 12.01 -12.37 9.63
CA GLU A 234 11.97 -13.48 8.68
C GLU A 234 10.60 -13.62 7.99
N HIS A 235 9.51 -13.34 8.71
CA HIS A 235 8.16 -13.41 8.15
C HIS A 235 7.84 -12.23 7.25
N GLU A 236 8.22 -11.02 7.66
CA GLU A 236 8.07 -9.82 6.85
C GLU A 236 8.91 -9.93 5.56
N GLU A 237 10.10 -10.54 5.61
CA GLU A 237 10.90 -10.85 4.42
C GLU A 237 10.21 -11.85 3.48
N LYS A 238 9.56 -12.89 4.03
CA LYS A 238 8.77 -13.84 3.22
C LYS A 238 7.61 -13.13 2.53
N LEU A 239 6.88 -12.28 3.24
CA LEU A 239 5.80 -11.48 2.66
C LEU A 239 6.31 -10.50 1.61
N PHE A 240 7.41 -9.80 1.89
CA PHE A 240 8.06 -8.90 0.94
C PHE A 240 8.41 -9.63 -0.36
N ASN A 241 9.09 -10.78 -0.27
CA ASN A 241 9.45 -11.60 -1.42
C ASN A 241 8.22 -12.12 -2.18
N TYR A 242 7.16 -12.51 -1.47
CA TYR A 242 5.90 -12.90 -2.07
C TYR A 242 5.29 -11.75 -2.88
N PHE A 243 5.25 -10.53 -2.32
CA PHE A 243 4.73 -9.35 -3.01
C PHE A 243 5.58 -8.98 -4.23
N LEU A 244 6.91 -8.99 -4.13
CA LEU A 244 7.81 -8.76 -5.27
C LEU A 244 7.58 -9.81 -6.38
N GLY A 245 7.42 -11.08 -6.01
CA GLY A 245 7.10 -12.15 -6.94
C GLY A 245 5.76 -11.96 -7.64
N SER A 246 4.72 -11.54 -6.91
CA SER A 246 3.39 -11.22 -7.46
C SER A 246 3.44 -10.06 -8.46
N ILE A 247 4.16 -8.99 -8.11
CA ILE A 247 4.34 -7.83 -8.99
C ILE A 247 5.14 -8.24 -10.24
N LEU A 248 6.23 -8.98 -10.09
CA LEU A 248 7.06 -9.43 -11.21
C LEU A 248 6.27 -10.32 -12.18
N TYR A 249 5.39 -11.19 -11.66
CA TYR A 249 4.48 -11.97 -12.51
C TYR A 249 3.56 -11.07 -13.34
N GLN A 250 2.97 -10.04 -12.72
CA GLN A 250 2.10 -9.08 -13.43
C GLN A 250 2.88 -8.24 -14.46
N VAL A 251 4.09 -7.81 -14.14
CA VAL A 251 4.99 -7.11 -15.07
C VAL A 251 5.25 -7.98 -16.31
N ASN A 252 5.69 -9.23 -16.11
CA ASN A 252 5.95 -10.16 -17.21
C ASN A 252 4.70 -10.41 -18.06
N PHE A 253 3.53 -10.50 -17.43
CA PHE A 253 2.27 -10.66 -18.16
C PHE A 253 1.95 -9.43 -19.03
N LEU A 254 2.09 -8.21 -18.49
CA LEU A 254 1.83 -6.98 -19.22
C LEU A 254 2.83 -6.73 -20.37
N GLU A 255 4.08 -7.16 -20.23
CA GLU A 255 5.09 -7.04 -21.30
C GLU A 255 4.74 -7.85 -22.56
N LEU A 256 3.95 -8.92 -22.41
CA LEU A 256 3.47 -9.73 -23.53
C LEU A 256 2.33 -9.04 -24.32
N GLU A 257 1.75 -7.97 -23.78
CA GLU A 257 0.65 -7.24 -24.43
C GLU A 257 1.17 -6.38 -25.59
N ARG A 258 0.67 -6.65 -26.80
CA ARG A 258 1.14 -5.98 -28.03
C ARG A 258 0.75 -4.51 -28.12
N GLY A 259 -0.36 -4.12 -27.48
CA GLY A 259 -0.96 -2.78 -27.59
C GLY A 259 -0.67 -1.86 -26.41
N LEU A 260 0.33 -2.18 -25.58
CA LEU A 260 0.60 -1.39 -24.39
C LEU A 260 1.21 -0.02 -24.75
N ASN A 261 0.78 1.03 -24.06
CA ASN A 261 1.34 2.36 -24.22
C ASN A 261 2.88 2.35 -24.05
N PRO A 262 3.65 3.01 -24.94
CA PRO A 262 5.11 3.01 -24.87
C PRO A 262 5.69 3.54 -23.56
N ALA A 263 5.10 4.59 -22.98
CA ALA A 263 5.55 5.16 -21.71
C ALA A 263 5.28 4.19 -20.54
N LEU A 264 4.14 3.51 -20.56
CA LEU A 264 3.83 2.46 -19.60
C LEU A 264 4.81 1.28 -19.72
N LYS A 265 5.14 0.88 -20.96
CA LYS A 265 6.10 -0.19 -21.24
C LYS A 265 7.51 0.13 -20.77
N ASP A 266 7.99 1.37 -20.96
CA ASP A 266 9.28 1.83 -20.44
C ASP A 266 9.31 1.76 -18.91
N ARG A 267 8.26 2.23 -18.22
CA ARG A 267 8.14 2.11 -16.76
C ARG A 267 8.15 0.66 -16.29
N LEU A 268 7.43 -0.24 -16.96
CA LEU A 268 7.43 -1.67 -16.64
C LEU A 268 8.83 -2.28 -16.77
N SER A 269 9.54 -1.99 -17.85
CA SER A 269 10.91 -2.50 -18.08
C SER A 269 11.86 -2.02 -16.98
N ARG A 270 11.83 -0.73 -16.64
CA ARG A 270 12.63 -0.18 -15.54
C ARG A 270 12.28 -0.81 -14.20
N PHE A 271 10.99 -0.99 -13.92
CA PHE A 271 10.58 -1.63 -12.68
C PHE A 271 11.04 -3.09 -12.62
N LYS A 272 10.97 -3.83 -13.72
CA LYS A 272 11.46 -5.20 -13.81
C LYS A 272 12.94 -5.30 -13.41
N GLU A 273 13.78 -4.39 -13.90
CA GLU A 273 15.19 -4.32 -13.53
C GLU A 273 15.38 -4.08 -12.03
N ILE A 274 14.58 -3.19 -11.44
CA ILE A 274 14.59 -2.95 -9.98
C ILE A 274 14.21 -4.22 -9.23
N LEU A 275 13.10 -4.87 -9.57
CA LEU A 275 12.62 -6.10 -8.91
C LEU A 275 13.66 -7.23 -8.98
N GLN A 276 14.36 -7.36 -10.11
CA GLN A 276 15.40 -8.35 -10.30
C GLN A 276 16.60 -8.14 -9.35
N ARG A 277 16.97 -6.90 -9.04
CA ARG A 277 18.05 -6.59 -8.07
C ARG A 277 17.73 -7.14 -6.68
N PHE A 278 16.46 -7.09 -6.26
CA PHE A 278 16.03 -7.64 -4.97
C PHE A 278 16.00 -9.17 -4.99
N ASN A 279 15.56 -9.80 -6.08
CA ASN A 279 15.59 -11.26 -6.22
C ASN A 279 17.02 -11.83 -6.23
N SER A 280 17.97 -11.17 -6.88
CA SER A 280 19.36 -11.62 -6.94
C SER A 280 20.10 -11.50 -5.60
N LYS A 281 19.79 -10.48 -4.79
CA LYS A 281 20.35 -10.34 -3.43
C LYS A 281 19.92 -11.49 -2.53
N ASN A 282 18.68 -11.99 -2.69
CA ASN A 282 18.13 -13.09 -1.88
C ASN A 282 18.61 -14.49 -2.31
N SER A 283 19.21 -14.61 -3.50
CA SER A 283 19.89 -15.85 -3.93
C SER A 283 21.34 -15.97 -3.43
N LEU A 284 21.94 -14.88 -2.95
CA LEU A 284 23.32 -14.83 -2.46
C LEU A 284 23.43 -14.92 -0.93
N SER A 285 22.29 -14.92 -0.21
CA SER A 285 22.21 -15.06 1.25
C SER A 285 21.80 -16.46 1.72
N LYS A 286 21.75 -17.45 0.82
CA LYS A 286 21.59 -18.89 1.12
C LYS A 286 22.90 -19.62 0.88
#